data_AF-A0A6I1VTU8-F1
#
_entry.id   AF-A0A6I1VTU8-F1
#
_cell.length_a   1.000
_cell.length_b   1.000
_cell.length_c   1.000
_cell.angle_alpha   90.00
_cell.angle_beta   90.00
_cell.angle_gamma   90.00
#
_symmetry.space_group_name_H-M   'P 1'
#
loop_
_entity.id
_entity.type
_entity.pdbx_description
1 polymer ?
#
loop_
_entity_poly.entity_id
_entity_poly.type
_entity_poly.pdbx_seq_one_letter_code
_entity_poly.pdbx_strand_id
1 'polypeptide(L)' 'MPIKPRPFTFVCEDCNWKKTIAPRSDALMPGDWFATCPKCGSTALKMRAAGWLEAAAAELMARRGL' A
#
# COMPACT_ATOMS: atom_id res chain seq x y z
N MET A 1 -5.38 1.31 22.11
CA MET A 1 -5.63 2.53 21.31
C MET A 1 -5.38 2.20 19.85
N PRO A 2 -6.25 2.60 18.91
CA PRO A 2 -6.02 2.44 17.47
C PRO A 2 -4.76 3.23 17.06
N ILE A 3 -3.78 2.60 16.41
CA ILE A 3 -2.53 3.22 15.97
C ILE A 3 -2.45 3.12 14.45
N LYS A 4 -2.60 4.27 13.78
CA LYS A 4 -2.47 4.38 12.33
C LYS A 4 -1.22 3.62 11.81
N PRO A 5 -1.40 2.59 10.98
CA PRO A 5 -0.28 1.87 10.41
C PRO A 5 0.54 2.79 9.50
N ARG A 6 1.87 2.54 9.46
CA ARG A 6 2.75 3.23 8.52
C ARG A 6 2.39 2.84 7.08
N PRO A 7 2.65 3.71 6.09
CA PRO A 7 2.47 3.36 4.69
C PRO A 7 3.25 2.08 4.33
N PHE A 8 2.64 1.24 3.51
CA PHE A 8 3.24 -0.01 3.03
C PHE A 8 3.00 -0.19 1.54
N THR A 9 3.87 -0.96 0.90
CA THR A 9 3.85 -1.19 -0.54
C THR A 9 3.61 -2.66 -0.81
N PHE A 10 2.61 -2.95 -1.65
CA PHE A 10 2.45 -4.27 -2.26
C PHE A 10 3.31 -4.38 -3.51
N VAL A 11 3.98 -5.51 -3.67
CA VAL A 11 4.78 -5.84 -4.85
C VAL A 11 4.40 -7.24 -5.31
N CYS A 12 3.95 -7.37 -6.55
CA CYS A 12 3.70 -8.65 -7.20
C CYS A 12 5.02 -9.21 -7.74
N GLU A 13 5.33 -10.47 -7.43
CA GLU A 13 6.57 -11.11 -7.89
C GLU A 13 6.51 -11.57 -9.36
N ASP A 14 5.32 -11.86 -9.90
CA ASP A 14 5.18 -12.33 -11.29
C ASP A 14 5.24 -11.21 -12.35
N CYS A 15 4.63 -10.06 -12.06
CA CYS A 15 4.48 -8.98 -13.05
C CYS A 15 5.10 -7.64 -12.61
N ASN A 16 5.82 -7.63 -11.48
CA ASN A 16 6.44 -6.45 -10.88
C ASN A 16 5.46 -5.28 -10.61
N TRP A 17 4.16 -5.56 -10.52
CA TRP A 17 3.19 -4.55 -10.12
C TRP A 17 3.48 -4.06 -8.71
N LYS A 18 3.45 -2.75 -8.50
CA LYS A 18 3.68 -2.12 -7.19
C LYS A 18 2.59 -1.13 -6.86
N LYS A 19 2.12 -1.13 -5.63
CA LYS A 19 1.17 -0.13 -5.12
C LYS A 19 1.46 0.21 -3.68
N THR A 20 1.71 1.49 -3.44
CA THR A 20 1.93 2.03 -2.10
C THR A 20 0.60 2.52 -1.54
N ILE A 21 0.30 2.10 -0.32
CA ILE A 21 -0.93 2.42 0.39
C ILE A 21 -0.55 3.14 1.67
N ALA A 22 -1.15 4.31 1.88
CA ALA A 22 -1.02 5.10 3.09
C ALA A 22 -2.36 5.11 3.81
N PRO A 23 -2.57 4.21 4.79
CA PRO A 23 -3.82 4.15 5.55
C PRO A 23 -4.14 5.51 6.17
N ARG A 24 -5.37 5.99 6.01
CA ARG A 24 -5.81 7.25 6.64
C ARG A 24 -6.20 7.06 8.12
N SER A 25 -6.59 5.85 8.47
CA SER A 25 -7.06 5.44 9.80
C SER A 25 -6.39 4.13 10.22
N ASP A 26 -6.65 3.70 11.45
CA ASP A 26 -6.29 2.37 11.97
C ASP A 26 -7.10 1.24 11.32
N ALA A 27 -8.30 1.56 10.82
CA ALA A 27 -9.11 0.63 10.05
C ALA A 27 -8.69 0.65 8.56
N LEU A 28 -8.24 -0.52 8.06
CA LEU A 28 -7.99 -0.74 6.64
C LEU A 28 -9.32 -0.87 5.89
N MET A 29 -9.51 -0.06 4.86
CA MET A 29 -10.73 -0.10 4.04
C MET A 29 -10.61 -1.14 2.91
N PRO A 30 -11.75 -1.63 2.35
CA PRO A 30 -11.75 -2.42 1.13
C PRO A 30 -11.17 -1.59 -0.04
N GLY A 31 -9.88 -1.77 -0.32
CA GLY A 31 -9.10 -0.94 -1.24
C GLY A 31 -7.69 -0.62 -0.72
N ASP A 32 -7.51 -0.69 0.60
CA ASP A 32 -6.20 -0.62 1.27
C ASP A 32 -5.52 -2.00 1.37
N TRP A 33 -6.24 -3.07 1.05
CA TRP A 33 -5.76 -4.45 1.10
C TRP A 33 -5.97 -5.17 -0.23
N PHE A 34 -4.91 -5.80 -0.74
CA PHE A 34 -4.93 -6.60 -1.96
C PHE A 34 -4.49 -8.03 -1.63
N ALA A 35 -5.41 -8.99 -1.77
CA ALA A 35 -5.10 -10.42 -1.63
C ALA A 35 -4.50 -11.01 -2.91
N THR A 36 -4.81 -10.41 -4.05
CA THR A 36 -4.34 -10.83 -5.38
C THR A 36 -3.91 -9.62 -6.19
N CYS A 37 -3.03 -9.85 -7.16
CA CYS A 37 -2.57 -8.84 -8.07
C CYS A 37 -3.72 -8.41 -8.98
N PRO A 38 -4.11 -7.13 -9.01
CA PRO A 38 -5.17 -6.67 -9.92
C PRO A 38 -4.75 -6.70 -11.39
N LYS A 39 -3.45 -6.86 -11.69
CA LYS A 39 -2.91 -6.83 -13.05
C LYS A 39 -2.84 -8.22 -13.69
N CYS A 40 -2.38 -9.22 -12.95
CA CYS A 40 -2.18 -10.59 -13.46
C CYS A 40 -3.00 -11.65 -12.72
N GLY A 41 -3.70 -11.29 -11.64
CA GLY A 41 -4.48 -12.22 -10.83
C GLY A 41 -3.65 -13.12 -9.91
N SER A 42 -2.32 -12.99 -9.86
CA SER A 42 -1.50 -13.85 -9.03
C SER A 42 -1.65 -13.56 -7.54
N THR A 43 -1.48 -14.59 -6.72
CA THR A 43 -1.50 -14.52 -5.25
C THR A 43 -0.12 -14.24 -4.66
N ALA A 44 0.93 -14.19 -5.48
CA ALA A 44 2.31 -13.90 -5.07
C ALA A 44 2.53 -12.39 -4.87
N LEU A 45 1.80 -11.80 -3.93
CA LEU A 45 2.00 -10.43 -3.46
C LEU A 45 2.85 -10.41 -2.19
N LYS A 46 3.99 -9.72 -2.26
CA LYS A 46 4.78 -9.36 -1.08
C LYS A 46 4.37 -7.99 -0.58
N MET A 47 4.09 -7.91 0.71
CA MET A 47 3.96 -6.64 1.42
C MET A 47 5.33 -6.24 1.98
N ARG A 48 5.76 -5.02 1.70
CA ARG A 48 6.94 -4.41 2.31
C ARG A 48 6.55 -3.10 2.97
N ALA A 49 7.19 -2.76 4.09
CA ALA A 49 7.07 -1.42 4.64
C ALA A 49 7.57 -0.41 3.59
N ALA A 50 6.82 0.67 3.36
CA ALA A 50 7.28 1.72 2.47
C ALA A 50 8.56 2.31 3.10
N GLY A 51 9.65 2.36 2.33
CA GLY A 51 10.86 3.03 2.78
C GLY A 51 10.58 4.51 3.09
N TRP A 52 11.44 5.18 3.85
CA TRP A 52 11.25 6.57 4.27
C TRP A 52 10.87 7.54 3.12
N LEU A 53 11.45 7.36 1.93
CA LEU A 53 11.10 8.12 0.72
C LEU A 53 9.71 7.79 0.17
N GLU A 54 9.34 6.50 0.11
CA GLU A 54 8.02 6.07 -0.36
C GLU A 54 6.93 6.45 0.65
N ALA A 55 7.23 6.42 1.94
CA ALA A 55 6.35 6.88 3.00
C ALA A 55 6.13 8.40 2.93
N ALA A 56 7.19 9.19 2.78
CA ALA A 56 7.09 10.64 2.62
C ALA A 56 6.31 11.03 1.35
N ALA A 57 6.53 10.32 0.23
CA ALA A 57 5.79 10.55 -1.00
C ALA A 57 4.30 10.15 -0.87
N ALA A 58 4.01 9.01 -0.24
CA ALA A 58 2.63 8.55 -0.02
C ALA A 58 1.87 9.46 0.96
N GLU A 59 2.53 9.96 2.02
CA GLU A 59 1.95 10.97 2.90
C GLU A 59 1.71 12.30 2.18
N LEU A 60 2.61 12.73 1.31
CA LEU A 60 2.42 13.93 0.51
C LEU A 60 1.24 13.77 -0.47
N MET A 61 1.11 12.63 -1.15
CA MET A 61 -0.02 12.33 -2.04
C MET A 61 -1.34 12.25 -1.26
N ALA A 62 -1.37 11.57 -0.11
CA ALA A 62 -2.56 11.45 0.73
C ALA A 62 -3.04 12.81 1.28
N ARG A 63 -2.13 13.77 1.48
CA ARG A 63 -2.44 15.14 1.89
C ARG A 63 -2.90 16.04 0.72
N ARG A 64 -2.64 15.65 -0.53
CA ARG A 64 -2.88 16.51 -1.71
C ARG A 64 -4.17 16.25 -2.47
N GLY A 65 -5.02 15.32 -2.02
CA GLY A 65 -6.43 15.24 -2.43
C GLY A 65 -6.71 15.31 -3.94
N LEU A 66 -5.92 14.59 -4.74
CA LEU A 66 -6.18 14.32 -6.16
C LEU A 66 -6.48 12.85 -6.36
#